data_AF-A0A316VKS5-F1
#
_entry.id   AF-A0A316VKS5-F1
#
_cell.length_a   1.000
_cell.length_b   1.000
_cell.length_c   1.000
_cell.angle_alpha   90.00
_cell.angle_beta   90.00
_cell.angle_gamma   90.00
#
_symmetry.space_group_name_H-M   'P 1'
#
loop_
_entity.id
_entity.type
_entity.pdbx_description
1 polymer ?
#
loop_
_entity_poly.entity_id
_entity_poly.type
_entity_poly.pdbx_seq_one_letter_code
_entity_poly.pdbx_strand_id
1 'polypeptide(L)'
;MGLDEVDENITYESLLQVHNLWLGYIQSLLGLVDQRGQANRSIIQTSSNSSQASINSGNQSAIQGTIVKADFTGAPIRVIRAKNPSLVGIQGIVAKEGESTFQLIPQPKPVRSQNKRRKRIDPFAPNVAKLEITLYGNQLCNTLPTRATKKFKARRTIELGS
;
A
#
# COMPACT_ATOMS: atom_id res chain seq x y z
N MET A 1 1.19 -2.34 26.48
CA MET A 1 0.97 -0.93 26.85
C MET A 1 1.68 -0.10 25.80
N GLY A 2 0.96 0.70 25.02
CA GLY A 2 1.50 1.37 23.83
C GLY A 2 0.54 1.36 22.64
N LEU A 3 -0.74 1.65 22.88
CA LEU A 3 -1.53 2.29 21.83
C LEU A 3 -1.10 3.75 21.88
N ASP A 4 0.01 4.07 21.23
CA ASP A 4 0.36 5.46 20.98
C ASP A 4 -0.83 6.05 20.23
N GLU A 5 -1.58 6.90 20.91
CA GLU A 5 -2.72 7.60 20.36
C GLU A 5 -2.22 8.36 19.14
N VAL A 6 -2.78 8.04 17.97
CA VAL A 6 -2.63 8.88 16.79
C VAL A 6 -3.32 10.19 17.15
N ASP A 7 -2.56 11.27 17.08
CA ASP A 7 -3.02 12.62 17.39
C ASP A 7 -4.40 12.84 16.76
N GLU A 8 -5.42 13.16 17.56
CA GLU A 8 -6.83 13.25 17.12
C GLU A 8 -7.02 14.23 15.94
N ASN A 9 -6.02 15.09 15.71
CA ASN A 9 -5.97 16.06 14.64
C ASN A 9 -5.48 15.52 13.28
N ILE A 10 -5.12 14.22 13.16
CA ILE A 10 -4.70 13.67 11.87
C ILE A 10 -5.91 13.54 10.95
N THR A 11 -6.01 14.47 10.01
CA THR A 11 -7.05 14.50 9.00
C THR A 11 -6.68 13.65 7.78
N TYR A 12 -7.71 13.17 7.06
CA TYR A 12 -7.49 12.49 5.78
C TYR A 12 -6.73 13.36 4.75
N GLU A 13 -6.90 14.68 4.81
CA GLU A 13 -6.22 15.61 3.90
C GLU A 13 -4.72 15.72 4.15
N SER A 14 -4.28 15.70 5.41
CA SER A 14 -2.84 15.68 5.72
C SER A 14 -2.19 14.38 5.26
N LEU A 15 -2.88 13.25 5.45
CA LEU A 15 -2.41 11.95 4.94
C LEU A 15 -2.35 11.86 3.43
N LEU A 16 -3.16 12.64 2.70
CA LEU A 16 -3.06 12.67 1.24
C LEU A 16 -1.74 13.28 0.76
N GLN A 17 -1.19 14.23 1.52
CA GLN A 17 0.14 14.79 1.23
C GLN A 17 1.22 13.74 1.49
N VAL A 18 1.11 13.02 2.61
CA VAL A 18 2.00 11.88 2.94
C VAL A 18 1.92 10.80 1.85
N HIS A 19 0.71 10.50 1.37
CA HIS A 19 0.48 9.55 0.28
C HIS A 19 1.23 9.95 -1.00
N ASN A 20 1.23 11.23 -1.36
CA ASN A 20 1.98 11.71 -2.54
C ASN A 20 3.49 11.51 -2.39
N LEU A 21 4.04 11.71 -1.19
CA LEU A 21 5.45 11.40 -0.90
C LEU A 21 5.72 9.90 -0.98
N TRP A 22 4.83 9.10 -0.40
CA TRP A 22 4.89 7.65 -0.43
C TRP A 22 4.85 7.10 -1.87
N LEU A 23 4.06 7.69 -2.77
CA LEU A 23 4.03 7.30 -4.19
C LEU A 23 5.39 7.44 -4.86
N GLY A 24 6.07 8.58 -4.68
CA GLY A 24 7.40 8.79 -5.25
C GLY A 24 8.44 7.84 -4.64
N TYR A 25 8.36 7.63 -3.33
CA TYR A 25 9.19 6.67 -2.61
C TYR A 25 9.03 5.24 -3.16
N ILE A 26 7.80 4.73 -3.21
CA ILE A 26 7.55 3.33 -3.58
C ILE A 26 7.84 3.08 -5.05
N GLN A 27 7.57 4.04 -5.93
CA GLN A 27 7.91 3.96 -7.35
C GLN A 27 9.42 3.84 -7.56
N SER A 28 10.19 4.64 -6.83
CA SER A 28 11.65 4.63 -6.88
C SER A 28 12.23 3.36 -6.23
N LEU A 29 11.68 2.93 -5.09
CA LEU A 29 12.11 1.72 -4.37
C LEU A 29 11.94 0.47 -5.23
N LEU A 30 10.83 0.38 -5.96
CA LEU A 30 10.51 -0.75 -6.82
C LEU A 30 11.16 -0.65 -8.22
N GLY A 31 11.84 0.47 -8.53
CA GLY A 31 12.43 0.72 -9.84
C GLY A 31 11.42 0.83 -10.97
N LEU A 32 10.13 1.08 -10.65
CA LEU A 32 9.03 1.17 -11.62
C LEU A 32 9.15 2.40 -12.52
N VAL A 33 9.84 3.42 -12.03
CA VAL A 33 10.05 4.68 -12.70
C VAL A 33 11.55 4.93 -12.80
N ASP A 34 12.00 5.36 -13.97
CA ASP A 34 13.39 5.73 -14.23
C ASP A 34 13.71 7.13 -13.65
N GLN A 35 14.99 7.52 -13.60
CA GLN A 35 15.45 8.84 -13.12
C GLN A 35 14.76 10.03 -13.85
N ARG A 36 14.18 9.76 -15.02
CA ARG A 36 13.45 10.74 -15.87
C ARG A 36 11.93 10.75 -15.64
N GLY A 37 11.41 10.02 -14.65
CA GLY A 37 9.97 9.95 -14.39
C GLY A 37 9.18 9.07 -15.36
N GLN A 38 9.87 8.27 -16.20
CA GLN A 38 9.24 7.41 -17.20
C GLN A 38 9.10 5.98 -16.69
N ALA A 39 8.03 5.28 -17.09
CA ALA A 39 7.79 3.91 -16.69
C ALA A 39 8.89 2.97 -17.20
N ASN A 40 9.46 2.17 -16.29
CA ASN A 40 10.52 1.21 -16.61
C ASN A 40 9.92 -0.03 -17.30
N ARG A 41 9.97 -0.03 -18.64
CA ARG A 41 9.43 -1.11 -19.50
C ARG A 41 10.14 -2.46 -19.34
N SER A 42 11.31 -2.50 -18.69
CA SER A 42 12.00 -3.77 -18.42
C SER A 42 11.34 -4.56 -17.27
N ILE A 43 10.66 -3.85 -16.37
CA ILE A 43 9.94 -4.42 -15.23
C ILE A 43 8.45 -4.55 -15.55
N ILE A 44 7.88 -3.52 -16.18
CA ILE A 44 6.45 -3.44 -16.50
C ILE A 44 6.23 -3.91 -17.94
N GLN A 45 5.62 -5.09 -18.09
CA GLN A 45 5.18 -5.62 -19.37
C GLN A 45 3.73 -5.18 -19.61
N THR A 46 3.53 -4.27 -20.56
CA THR A 46 2.19 -3.88 -21.03
C THR A 46 1.82 -4.70 -22.26
N SER A 47 0.92 -5.66 -22.12
CA SER A 47 0.32 -6.35 -23.26
C SER A 47 -0.63 -5.40 -23.99
N SER A 48 -0.44 -5.25 -25.31
CA SER A 48 -1.16 -4.29 -26.18
C SER A 48 -2.69 -4.40 -26.14
N ASN A 49 -3.22 -5.52 -25.62
CA ASN A 49 -4.64 -5.86 -25.67
C ASN A 49 -5.32 -5.86 -24.29
N SER A 50 -4.60 -5.52 -23.22
CA SER A 50 -5.15 -5.51 -21.85
C SER A 50 -4.69 -4.27 -21.09
N SER A 51 -5.61 -3.53 -20.49
CA SER A 51 -5.34 -2.43 -19.56
C SER A 51 -4.66 -2.87 -18.24
N GLN A 52 -4.25 -4.13 -18.15
CA GLN A 52 -3.48 -4.70 -17.06
C GLN A 52 -2.01 -4.80 -17.47
N ALA A 53 -1.15 -4.16 -16.67
CA ALA A 53 0.29 -4.32 -16.78
C ALA A 53 0.75 -5.45 -15.85
N SER A 54 1.64 -6.32 -16.34
CA SER A 54 2.23 -7.41 -15.56
C SER A 54 3.68 -7.10 -15.18
N ILE A 55 4.13 -7.64 -14.05
CA ILE A 55 5.52 -7.57 -13.61
C ILE A 55 6.28 -8.77 -14.20
N ASN A 56 7.46 -8.51 -14.76
CA ASN A 56 8.35 -9.57 -15.25
C ASN A 56 8.67 -10.60 -14.14
N SER A 57 8.51 -11.89 -14.43
CA SER A 57 8.73 -12.99 -13.50
C SER A 57 10.14 -13.00 -12.88
N GLY A 58 11.17 -12.58 -13.62
CA GLY A 58 12.54 -12.48 -13.11
C GLY A 58 12.74 -11.43 -12.01
N ASN A 59 11.91 -10.38 -12.01
CA ASN A 59 11.97 -9.29 -11.02
C ASN A 59 11.00 -9.50 -9.86
N GLN A 60 10.08 -10.46 -9.95
CA GLN A 60 9.00 -10.66 -8.98
C GLN A 60 9.54 -10.95 -7.57
N SER A 61 10.57 -11.79 -7.43
CA SER A 61 11.18 -12.14 -6.14
C SER A 61 11.93 -10.98 -5.50
N ALA A 62 12.65 -10.20 -6.31
CA ALA A 62 13.34 -8.99 -5.86
C ALA A 62 12.34 -7.95 -5.37
N ILE A 63 11.29 -7.70 -6.16
CA ILE A 63 10.19 -6.79 -5.82
C ILE A 63 9.50 -7.23 -4.53
N GLN A 64 9.16 -8.51 -4.38
CA GLN A 64 8.60 -9.04 -3.13
C GLN A 64 9.53 -8.77 -1.93
N GLY A 65 10.82 -9.04 -2.07
CA GLY A 65 11.81 -8.78 -1.01
C GLY A 65 11.91 -7.30 -0.62
N THR A 66 11.80 -6.40 -1.59
CA THR A 66 11.79 -4.94 -1.35
C THR A 66 10.49 -4.46 -0.71
N ILE A 67 9.32 -4.92 -1.18
CA ILE A 67 8.01 -4.56 -0.62
C ILE A 67 7.91 -4.97 0.83
N VAL A 68 8.36 -6.18 1.17
CA VAL A 68 8.32 -6.65 2.57
C VAL A 68 9.15 -5.73 3.46
N LYS A 69 10.19 -5.06 2.96
CA LYS A 69 11.02 -4.15 3.77
C LYS A 69 10.60 -2.68 3.68
N ALA A 70 9.63 -2.36 2.83
CA ALA A 70 9.20 -1.00 2.57
C ALA A 70 8.40 -0.43 3.76
N ASP A 71 8.39 0.89 3.86
CA ASP A 71 7.49 1.62 4.75
C ASP A 71 6.08 1.68 4.14
N PHE A 72 5.06 1.46 4.96
CA PHE A 72 3.65 1.52 4.54
C PHE A 72 2.91 2.76 5.07
N THR A 73 3.56 3.66 5.81
CA THR A 73 2.96 4.93 6.20
C THR A 73 2.63 5.78 4.96
N GLY A 74 1.37 6.19 4.81
CA GLY A 74 0.85 6.84 3.61
C GLY A 74 0.38 5.88 2.49
N ALA A 75 0.52 4.56 2.67
CA ALA A 75 0.02 3.59 1.71
C ALA A 75 -1.52 3.47 1.78
N PRO A 76 -2.23 3.39 0.63
CA PRO A 76 -3.63 3.03 0.60
C PRO A 76 -3.77 1.51 0.78
N ILE A 77 -4.46 1.07 1.83
CA ILE A 77 -4.67 -0.34 2.14
C ILE A 77 -6.16 -0.64 2.18
N ARG A 78 -6.52 -1.83 1.68
CA ARG A 78 -7.85 -2.42 1.83
C ARG A 78 -7.74 -3.83 2.37
N VAL A 79 -8.56 -4.16 3.36
CA VAL A 79 -8.62 -5.49 3.93
C VAL A 79 -9.45 -6.40 3.02
N ILE A 80 -8.79 -7.34 2.35
CA ILE A 80 -9.43 -8.32 1.45
C ILE A 80 -9.91 -9.55 2.24
N ARG A 81 -9.11 -10.01 3.21
CA ARG A 81 -9.42 -11.17 4.05
C ARG A 81 -8.84 -10.97 5.44
N ALA A 82 -9.61 -11.31 6.45
CA ALA A 82 -9.21 -11.27 7.84
C ALA A 82 -9.87 -12.42 8.62
N LYS A 83 -9.25 -12.82 9.74
CA LYS A 83 -9.82 -13.80 10.67
C LYS A 83 -11.14 -13.31 11.27
N ASN A 84 -11.25 -12.00 11.51
CA ASN A 84 -12.50 -11.34 11.88
C ASN A 84 -13.18 -10.79 10.62
N PRO A 85 -14.34 -11.34 10.18
CA PRO A 85 -15.05 -10.89 8.99
C PRO A 85 -15.45 -9.41 9.03
N SER A 86 -15.64 -8.83 10.21
CA SER A 86 -16.02 -7.42 10.39
C SER A 86 -14.94 -6.43 9.91
N LEU A 87 -13.69 -6.90 9.79
CA LEU A 87 -12.59 -6.09 9.28
C LEU A 87 -12.51 -6.10 7.75
N VAL A 88 -13.16 -7.06 7.09
CA VAL A 88 -13.12 -7.21 5.63
C VAL A 88 -13.86 -6.03 4.97
N GLY A 89 -13.23 -5.43 3.96
CA GLY A 89 -13.78 -4.29 3.24
C GLY A 89 -13.41 -2.93 3.83
N ILE A 90 -12.79 -2.87 5.02
CA ILE A 90 -12.22 -1.62 5.53
C ILE A 90 -11.09 -1.17 4.59
N GLN A 91 -11.14 0.11 4.19
CA GLN A 91 -10.14 0.74 3.33
C GLN A 91 -9.78 2.12 3.86
N GLY A 92 -8.52 2.51 3.69
CA GLY A 92 -8.02 3.78 4.17
C GLY A 92 -6.55 3.99 3.85
N ILE A 93 -6.02 5.13 4.27
CA ILE A 93 -4.58 5.42 4.21
C ILE A 93 -3.98 5.07 5.57
N VAL A 94 -2.83 4.42 5.58
CA VAL A 94 -2.08 4.11 6.81
C VAL A 94 -1.55 5.41 7.41
N ALA A 95 -1.99 5.75 8.62
CA ALA A 95 -1.41 6.83 9.40
C ALA A 95 -0.15 6.38 10.13
N LYS A 96 -0.19 5.18 10.71
CA LYS A 96 0.90 4.61 11.49
C LYS A 96 1.00 3.11 11.29
N GLU A 97 2.22 2.66 11.08
CA GLU A 97 2.59 1.25 11.14
C GLU A 97 3.10 0.93 12.54
N GLY A 98 2.50 -0.07 13.19
CA GLY A 98 2.89 -0.57 14.51
C GLY A 98 3.35 -2.02 14.45
N GLU A 99 3.62 -2.59 15.62
CA GLU A 99 3.83 -4.04 15.72
C GLU A 99 2.49 -4.75 15.48
N SER A 100 2.44 -5.61 14.47
CA SER A 100 1.25 -6.39 14.09
C SER A 100 -0.03 -5.59 13.86
N THR A 101 0.07 -4.27 13.68
CA THR A 101 -1.09 -3.37 13.62
C THR A 101 -0.85 -2.26 12.60
N PHE A 102 -1.91 -1.93 11.86
CA PHE A 102 -1.96 -0.75 11.02
C PHE A 102 -3.07 0.16 11.52
N GLN A 103 -2.72 1.41 11.78
CA GLN A 103 -3.71 2.44 12.07
C GLN A 103 -4.14 3.08 10.76
N LEU A 104 -5.38 2.80 10.34
CA LEU A 104 -5.95 3.28 9.09
C LEU A 104 -6.88 4.45 9.35
N ILE A 105 -6.76 5.51 8.54
CA ILE A 105 -7.78 6.56 8.49
C ILE A 105 -8.67 6.28 7.27
N PRO A 106 -9.96 6.00 7.49
CA PRO A 106 -10.88 5.70 6.41
C PRO A 106 -11.10 6.93 5.54
N GLN A 107 -11.36 6.68 4.26
CA GLN A 107 -11.78 7.75 3.37
C GLN A 107 -13.14 8.30 3.82
N PRO A 108 -13.34 9.63 3.88
CA PRO A 108 -14.65 10.20 4.16
C PRO A 108 -15.63 9.74 3.08
N LYS A 109 -16.82 9.28 3.51
CA LYS A 109 -17.88 8.89 2.58
C LYS A 109 -18.15 10.04 1.61
N PRO A 110 -18.33 9.78 0.31
CA PRO A 110 -18.68 10.83 -0.64
C PRO A 110 -20.03 11.42 -0.23
N VAL A 111 -20.00 12.58 0.42
CA VAL A 111 -21.21 13.35 0.67
C VAL A 111 -21.71 13.78 -0.70
N ARG A 112 -22.96 13.44 -1.02
CA ARG A 112 -23.63 13.65 -2.32
C ARG A 112 -23.63 15.11 -2.80
N SER A 113 -23.10 16.05 -2.00
CA SER A 113 -23.02 17.48 -2.23
C SER A 113 -21.69 18.03 -1.71
N GLN A 114 -20.58 17.77 -2.39
CA GLN A 114 -19.41 18.64 -2.27
C GLN A 114 -19.02 19.15 -3.65
N ASN A 115 -19.13 20.47 -3.78
CA ASN A 115 -18.92 21.21 -5.01
C ASN A 115 -17.53 20.94 -5.61
N LYS A 116 -17.58 20.76 -6.93
CA LYS A 116 -16.58 20.28 -7.88
C LYS A 116 -15.36 21.21 -8.07
N ARG A 117 -14.75 21.73 -7.00
CA ARG A 117 -13.73 22.80 -7.09
C ARG A 117 -12.30 22.39 -6.78
N ARG A 118 -12.06 21.19 -6.25
CA ARG A 118 -10.70 20.64 -6.10
C ARG A 118 -10.66 19.23 -6.68
N LYS A 119 -9.79 19.01 -7.68
CA LYS A 119 -9.47 17.66 -8.16
C LYS A 119 -8.76 16.92 -7.01
N ARG A 120 -9.52 16.31 -6.12
CA ARG A 120 -8.98 15.37 -5.14
C ARG A 120 -8.55 14.14 -5.91
N ILE A 121 -7.26 13.80 -5.84
CA ILE A 121 -6.76 12.51 -6.30
C ILE A 121 -7.17 11.52 -5.22
N ASP A 122 -8.12 10.66 -5.54
CA ASP A 122 -8.54 9.58 -4.66
C ASP A 122 -7.66 8.35 -4.95
N PRO A 123 -6.87 7.85 -3.99
CA PRO A 123 -6.04 6.67 -4.18
C PRO A 123 -6.82 5.40 -4.54
N PHE A 124 -8.13 5.38 -4.26
CA PHE A 124 -9.02 4.26 -4.57
C PHE A 124 -9.84 4.48 -5.86
N ALA A 125 -9.66 5.60 -6.57
CA ALA A 125 -10.39 5.86 -7.80
C ALA A 125 -10.04 4.86 -8.92
N PRO A 126 -11.04 4.38 -9.68
CA PRO A 126 -10.83 3.36 -10.71
C PRO A 126 -9.97 3.82 -11.89
N ASN A 127 -9.82 5.13 -12.09
CA ASN A 127 -9.10 5.71 -13.23
C ASN A 127 -7.62 6.00 -12.94
N VAL A 128 -7.10 5.56 -11.80
CA VAL A 128 -5.69 5.72 -11.42
C VAL A 128 -4.96 4.41 -11.67
N ALA A 129 -3.79 4.49 -12.32
CA ALA A 129 -2.91 3.33 -12.47
C ALA A 129 -2.49 2.82 -11.08
N LYS A 130 -2.82 1.58 -10.76
CA LYS A 130 -2.61 0.98 -9.44
C LYS A 130 -1.80 -0.30 -9.53
N LEU A 131 -0.88 -0.45 -8.58
CA LEU A 131 -0.20 -1.70 -8.31
C LEU A 131 -0.91 -2.35 -7.11
N GLU A 132 -1.64 -3.43 -7.36
CA GLU A 132 -2.32 -4.19 -6.30
C GLU A 132 -1.40 -5.29 -5.78
N ILE A 133 -1.07 -5.23 -4.49
CA ILE A 133 -0.24 -6.23 -3.81
C ILE A 133 -1.03 -6.79 -2.63
N THR A 134 -1.20 -8.11 -2.61
CA THR A 134 -1.81 -8.81 -1.47
C THR A 134 -0.75 -9.08 -0.43
N LEU A 135 -0.86 -8.42 0.72
CA LEU A 135 0.01 -8.61 1.87
C LEU A 135 -0.67 -9.50 2.91
N TYR A 136 0.10 -10.39 3.53
CA TYR A 136 -0.37 -11.25 4.60
C TYR A 136 0.11 -10.71 5.95
N GLY A 137 -0.80 -10.51 6.90
CA GLY A 137 -0.47 -9.91 8.20
C GLY A 137 0.65 -10.63 8.96
N ASN A 138 0.76 -11.96 8.84
CA ASN A 138 1.84 -12.73 9.45
C ASN A 138 3.24 -12.36 8.92
N GLN A 139 3.33 -11.77 7.73
CA GLN A 139 4.59 -11.29 7.15
C GLN A 139 4.93 -9.84 7.58
N LEU A 140 3.96 -9.12 8.15
CA LEU A 140 4.05 -7.72 8.57
C LEU A 140 3.83 -7.54 10.09
N CYS A 141 3.96 -8.63 10.86
CA CYS A 141 3.83 -8.58 12.31
C CYS A 141 4.97 -7.79 12.98
N ASN A 142 6.12 -7.71 12.32
CA ASN A 142 7.29 -6.99 12.77
C ASN A 142 7.23 -5.51 12.38
N THR A 143 7.63 -4.63 13.31
CA THR A 143 7.81 -3.19 13.07
C THR A 143 8.78 -2.91 11.91
N LEU A 144 8.67 -1.75 11.27
CA LEU A 144 9.51 -1.38 10.13
C LEU A 144 11.04 -1.53 10.39
N PRO A 145 11.61 -1.03 11.52
CA PRO A 145 13.05 -1.15 11.76
C PRO A 145 13.51 -2.61 11.87
N THR A 146 12.69 -3.45 12.49
CA THR A 146 13.00 -4.87 12.63
C THR A 146 12.80 -5.64 11.33
N ARG A 147 11.88 -5.20 10.47
CA ARG A 147 11.60 -5.80 9.17
C ARG A 147 12.68 -5.46 8.13
N ALA A 148 13.17 -4.22 8.13
CA ALA A 148 14.21 -3.76 7.20
C ALA A 148 15.52 -4.56 7.33
N THR A 149 15.88 -4.93 8.56
CA THR A 149 17.13 -5.64 8.89
C THR A 149 17.01 -7.16 8.83
N LYS A 150 15.78 -7.71 8.91
CA LYS A 150 15.54 -9.16 8.91
C LYS A 150 15.81 -9.75 7.52
N LYS A 151 16.58 -10.84 7.48
CA LYS A 151 16.72 -11.66 6.26
C LYS A 151 15.36 -12.27 5.94
N PHE A 152 14.73 -11.79 4.86
CA PHE A 152 13.49 -12.35 4.36
C PHE A 152 13.74 -13.79 3.91
N LYS A 153 12.97 -14.73 4.48
CA LYS A 153 12.96 -16.13 4.06
C LYS A 153 11.59 -16.39 3.45
N ALA A 154 11.55 -16.73 2.18
CA ALA A 154 10.31 -17.15 1.54
C ALA A 154 9.76 -18.38 2.26
N ARG A 155 8.61 -18.24 2.92
CA ARG A 155 7.91 -19.35 3.60
C ARG A 155 6.66 -19.71 2.80
N ARG A 156 6.49 -20.98 2.46
CA ARG A 156 5.20 -21.51 1.98
C ARG A 156 4.29 -21.76 3.17
N THR A 157 3.71 -20.71 3.73
CA THR A 157 2.61 -20.91 4.68
C THR A 157 1.73 -19.66 4.69
N ILE A 158 0.64 -19.73 3.95
CA ILE A 158 -0.50 -18.86 4.19
C ILE A 158 -1.54 -19.77 4.81
N GLU A 159 -1.61 -19.81 6.15
CA GLU A 159 -2.72 -20.47 6.82
C GLU A 159 -3.95 -19.60 6.66
N LEU A 160 -4.64 -19.83 5.55
CA LEU A 160 -5.96 -19.30 5.30
C LEU A 160 -6.91 -20.25 6.03
N GLY A 161 -7.09 -20.02 7.34
CA GLY A 161 -8.12 -20.72 8.12
C GLY A 161 -9.42 -20.74 7.31
N SER A 162 -9.86 -21.97 6.99
CA SER A 162 -11.07 -22.29 6.26
C SER A 162 -12.31 -21.86 7.02
#